data_AF-T0YJ32-F1
#
_entry.id   AF-T0YJ32-F1
#
_cell.length_a   1.000
_cell.length_b   1.000
_cell.length_c   1.000
_cell.angle_alpha   90.00
_cell.angle_beta   90.00
_cell.angle_gamma   90.00
#
_symmetry.space_group_name_H-M   'P 1'
#
loop_
_entity.id
_entity.type
_entity.pdbx_description
1 polymer ?
#
loop_
_entity_poly.entity_id
_entity_poly.type
_entity_poly.pdbx_seq_one_letter_code
_entity_poly.pdbx_strand_id
1 'polypeptide(L)'
;RRGTPLRELVREIPGERLLIETDAPYLLPRSVRPQPSHRRNEPMYLAHIVTELARDRGEDVARIARQTSANARAVFGLAAPAAQG
;
A
#
# COMPACT_ATOMS: atom_id res chain seq x y z
N ARG A 1 19.94 -6.94 4.14
CA ARG A 1 19.20 -5.65 4.24
C ARG A 1 17.86 -5.94 4.92
N ARG A 2 17.51 -5.29 6.05
CA ARG A 2 16.22 -5.55 6.73
C ARG A 2 15.06 -5.27 5.75
N GLY A 3 14.12 -6.20 5.61
CA GLY A 3 12.92 -6.07 4.77
C GLY A 3 12.98 -6.70 3.37
N THR A 4 14.15 -7.08 2.84
CA THR A 4 14.22 -7.77 1.53
C THR A 4 13.48 -9.12 1.53
N PRO A 5 13.65 -10.00 2.55
CA PRO A 5 12.89 -11.25 2.60
C PRO A 5 11.37 -11.02 2.67
N LEU A 6 10.92 -9.94 3.33
CA LEU A 6 9.49 -9.60 3.40
C LEU A 6 8.92 -9.16 2.04
N ARG A 7 9.72 -8.45 1.24
CA ARG A 7 9.32 -8.05 -0.12
C ARG A 7 9.13 -9.25 -1.04
N GLU A 8 9.95 -10.27 -0.91
CA GLU A 8 9.82 -11.51 -1.69
C GLU A 8 8.56 -12.29 -1.28
N LEU A 9 8.29 -12.38 0.03
CA LEU A 9 7.12 -13.07 0.57
C LEU A 9 5.80 -12.38 0.24
N VAL A 10 5.80 -11.09 -0.11
CA VAL A 10 4.56 -10.36 -0.40
C VAL A 10 3.80 -10.93 -1.60
N ARG A 11 4.48 -11.67 -2.49
CA ARG A 11 3.89 -12.39 -3.63
C ARG A 11 3.01 -13.56 -3.20
N GLU A 12 3.34 -14.16 -2.06
CA GLU A 12 2.66 -15.35 -1.53
C GLU A 12 1.36 -15.00 -0.80
N ILE A 13 1.14 -13.72 -0.48
CA ILE A 13 -0.10 -13.26 0.17
C ILE A 13 -1.24 -13.31 -0.86
N PRO A 14 -2.34 -14.05 -0.60
CA PRO A 14 -3.50 -14.04 -1.48
C PRO A 14 -4.07 -12.63 -1.64
N GLY A 15 -4.44 -12.26 -2.87
CA GLY A 15 -4.80 -10.88 -3.19
C GLY A 15 -6.01 -10.37 -2.40
N GLU A 16 -6.97 -11.24 -2.09
CA GLU A 16 -8.17 -10.98 -1.30
C GLU A 16 -7.90 -10.81 0.21
N ARG A 17 -6.70 -11.22 0.67
CA ARG A 17 -6.25 -11.06 2.06
C ARG A 17 -5.26 -9.93 2.24
N LEU A 18 -4.91 -9.22 1.16
CA LEU A 18 -3.92 -8.15 1.18
C LEU A 18 -4.56 -6.81 1.63
N LEU A 19 -4.00 -6.22 2.68
CA LEU A 19 -4.27 -4.85 3.11
C LEU A 19 -2.97 -4.04 3.04
N ILE A 20 -3.09 -2.72 2.88
CA ILE A 20 -1.95 -1.79 2.80
C ILE A 20 -2.22 -0.63 3.74
N GLU A 21 -1.19 -0.25 4.51
CA GLU A 21 -1.23 0.89 5.41
C GLU A 21 0.11 1.64 5.39
N THR A 22 0.11 2.88 5.90
CA THR A 22 1.34 3.67 6.07
C THR A 22 1.99 3.48 7.43
N ASP A 23 1.22 3.09 8.46
CA ASP A 23 1.64 3.13 9.87
C ASP A 23 2.14 4.53 10.31
N ALA A 24 1.59 5.59 9.69
CA ALA A 24 1.93 6.96 10.04
C ALA A 24 1.65 7.23 11.53
N PRO A 25 2.58 7.89 12.28
CA PRO A 25 3.71 8.69 11.79
C PRO A 25 5.02 7.92 11.54
N TYR A 26 5.02 6.60 11.67
CA TYR A 26 6.20 5.74 11.57
C TYR A 26 6.43 5.21 10.15
N LEU A 27 7.58 4.54 9.95
CA LEU A 27 7.87 3.78 8.72
C LEU A 27 7.86 4.58 7.39
N LEU A 28 8.34 5.83 7.39
CA LEU A 28 8.50 6.62 6.16
C LEU A 28 9.23 5.80 5.06
N PRO A 29 8.63 5.59 3.88
CA PRO A 29 9.26 4.76 2.84
C PRO A 29 10.58 5.38 2.38
N ARG A 30 11.65 4.58 2.43
CA ARG A 30 13.02 5.02 2.06
C ARG A 30 13.18 5.36 0.57
N SER A 31 12.24 4.92 -0.27
CA SER A 31 12.23 5.16 -1.71
C SER A 31 11.48 6.44 -2.13
N VAL A 32 10.84 7.18 -1.21
CA VAL A 32 10.22 8.48 -1.55
C VAL A 32 11.28 9.46 -2.06
N ARG A 33 10.95 10.18 -3.14
CA ARG A 33 11.79 11.20 -3.78
C ARG A 33 10.94 12.41 -4.21
N PRO A 34 11.42 13.67 -4.03
CA PRO A 34 12.62 14.04 -3.25
C PRO A 34 12.48 13.60 -1.78
N GLN A 35 13.61 13.41 -1.10
CA GLN A 35 13.56 12.97 0.31
C GLN A 35 12.99 14.11 1.16
N PRO A 36 11.94 13.88 1.97
CA PRO A 36 11.40 14.91 2.85
C PRO A 36 12.45 15.34 3.89
N SER A 37 12.40 16.60 4.31
CA SER A 37 13.30 17.13 5.36
C SER A 37 13.03 16.52 6.74
N HIS A 38 11.87 15.90 6.93
CA HIS A 38 11.48 15.18 8.13
C HIS A 38 11.42 13.67 7.90
N ARG A 39 11.39 12.91 9.00
CA ARG A 39 11.24 11.45 8.98
C ARG A 39 9.81 10.97 9.30
N ARG A 40 8.87 11.91 9.48
CA ARG A 40 7.45 11.62 9.71
C ARG A 40 6.84 11.04 8.44
N ASN A 41 6.20 9.89 8.57
CA ASN A 41 5.35 9.33 7.52
C ASN A 41 3.95 9.90 7.62
N GLU A 42 3.23 9.89 6.50
CA GLU A 42 1.90 10.47 6.36
C GLU A 42 1.04 9.63 5.42
N PRO A 43 -0.30 9.66 5.56
CA PRO A 43 -1.22 8.92 4.68
C PRO A 43 -1.01 9.16 3.18
N MET A 44 -0.56 10.35 2.78
CA MET A 44 -0.30 10.69 1.38
C MET A 44 0.73 9.75 0.70
N TYR A 45 1.62 9.12 1.46
CA TYR A 45 2.61 8.18 0.93
C TYR A 45 2.03 6.78 0.65
N LEU A 46 0.75 6.52 0.94
CA LEU A 46 0.12 5.23 0.64
C LEU A 46 0.21 4.90 -0.86
N ALA A 47 0.04 5.89 -1.75
CA ALA A 47 0.18 5.70 -3.19
C ALA A 47 1.59 5.22 -3.59
N HIS A 48 2.63 5.73 -2.91
CA HIS A 48 4.01 5.29 -3.12
C HIS A 48 4.21 3.83 -2.68
N ILE A 49 3.61 3.43 -1.56
CA ILE A 49 3.64 2.05 -1.06
C ILE A 49 2.93 1.11 -2.05
N VAL A 50 1.77 1.50 -2.58
CA VAL A 50 1.04 0.73 -3.59
C VAL A 50 1.89 0.52 -4.85
N THR A 51 2.57 1.55 -5.34
CA THR A 51 3.45 1.45 -6.51
C THR A 51 4.60 0.48 -6.30
N GLU A 52 5.27 0.54 -5.14
CA GLU A 52 6.34 -0.39 -4.78
C GLU A 52 5.81 -1.83 -4.63
N LEU A 53 4.64 -2.01 -4.02
CA LEU A 53 4.01 -3.31 -3.86
C LEU A 53 3.61 -3.93 -5.20
N ALA A 54 3.04 -3.14 -6.10
CA ALA A 54 2.67 -3.57 -7.45
C ALA A 54 3.91 -4.04 -8.23
N ARG A 55 5.02 -3.29 -8.13
CA ARG A 55 6.32 -3.70 -8.69
C ARG A 55 6.81 -5.02 -8.08
N ASP A 56 6.76 -5.14 -6.76
CA ASP A 56 7.23 -6.34 -6.07
C ASP A 56 6.38 -7.57 -6.44
N ARG A 57 5.06 -7.40 -6.66
CA ARG A 57 4.12 -8.47 -7.08
C ARG A 57 4.05 -8.72 -8.58
N GLY A 58 4.59 -7.83 -9.43
CA GLY A 58 4.43 -7.92 -10.88
C GLY A 58 2.99 -7.68 -11.34
N GLU A 59 2.21 -6.90 -10.59
CA GLU A 59 0.81 -6.59 -10.87
C GLU A 59 0.62 -5.10 -11.23
N ASP A 60 -0.49 -4.76 -11.87
CA ASP A 60 -0.86 -3.37 -12.16
C ASP A 60 -1.19 -2.58 -10.88
N VAL A 61 -0.73 -1.32 -10.81
CA VAL A 61 -0.96 -0.42 -9.67
C VAL A 61 -2.44 -0.21 -9.42
N ALA A 62 -3.23 0.03 -10.47
CA ALA A 62 -4.66 0.29 -10.33
C ALA A 62 -5.42 -0.99 -9.90
N ARG A 63 -4.99 -2.17 -10.36
CA ARG A 63 -5.50 -3.46 -9.88
C ARG A 63 -5.25 -3.65 -8.40
N ILE A 64 -4.01 -3.47 -7.92
CA ILE A 64 -3.68 -3.58 -6.49
C ILE A 64 -4.52 -2.59 -5.68
N ALA A 65 -4.58 -1.32 -6.09
CA ALA A 65 -5.34 -0.29 -5.40
C ALA A 65 -6.83 -0.63 -5.28
N ARG A 66 -7.46 -1.10 -6.38
CA ARG A 66 -8.87 -1.52 -6.37
C ARG A 66 -9.09 -2.71 -5.45
N GLN A 67 -8.25 -3.74 -5.56
CA GLN A 67 -8.37 -4.96 -4.75
C GLN A 67 -8.22 -4.66 -3.27
N THR A 68 -7.17 -3.95 -2.85
CA THR A 68 -6.92 -3.69 -1.43
C THR A 68 -7.93 -2.71 -0.85
N SER A 69 -8.46 -1.79 -1.66
CA SER A 69 -9.59 -0.94 -1.25
C SER A 69 -10.86 -1.76 -1.02
N ALA A 70 -11.17 -2.72 -1.88
CA ALA A 70 -12.31 -3.62 -1.71
C ALA A 70 -12.14 -4.50 -0.47
N ASN A 71 -10.95 -5.06 -0.25
CA ASN A 71 -10.63 -5.85 0.93
C ASN A 71 -10.80 -5.03 2.21
N ALA A 72 -10.27 -3.80 2.25
CA ALA A 72 -10.41 -2.93 3.42
C ALA A 72 -11.88 -2.62 3.71
N ARG A 73 -12.69 -2.34 2.67
CA ARG A 73 -14.15 -2.14 2.85
C ARG A 73 -14.83 -3.36 3.43
N ALA A 74 -14.50 -4.56 2.94
CA ALA A 74 -15.06 -5.81 3.44
C ALA A 74 -14.66 -6.07 4.91
N VAL A 75 -13.38 -5.88 5.26
CA VAL A 75 -12.86 -6.13 6.61
C VAL A 75 -13.43 -5.13 7.63
N PHE A 76 -13.54 -3.86 7.27
CA PHE A 76 -13.96 -2.79 8.19
C PHE A 76 -15.45 -2.41 8.05
N GLY A 77 -16.21 -3.07 7.18
CA GLY A 77 -17.63 -2.76 6.97
C GLY A 77 -17.88 -1.36 6.39
N LEU A 78 -16.98 -0.86 5.54
CA LEU A 78 -17.08 0.50 4.99
C LEU A 78 -18.01 0.52 3.78
N ALA A 79 -18.86 1.55 3.69
CA ALA A 79 -19.73 1.77 2.53
C ALA A 79 -18.92 1.90 1.24
N ALA A 80 -19.53 1.55 0.09
CA ALA A 80 -18.97 1.84 -1.22
C ALA A 80 -18.72 3.35 -1.37
N PRO A 81 -17.69 3.79 -2.15
CA PRO A 81 -17.52 5.21 -2.37
C PRO A 81 -18.76 5.73 -3.09
N ALA A 82 -19.20 6.94 -2.75
CA ALA A 82 -20.21 7.62 -3.56
C ALA A 82 -19.75 7.62 -5.02
N ALA A 83 -20.67 7.33 -5.96
CA ALA A 83 -20.36 7.39 -7.37
C ALA A 83 -19.79 8.79 -7.66
N GLN A 84 -18.55 8.83 -8.15
CA GLN A 84 -17.96 10.08 -8.60
C GLN A 84 -18.62 10.41 -9.94
N GLY A 85 -19.44 11.47 -9.94
CA GLY A 85 -20.02 12.05 -11.14
C GLY A 85 -19.00 12.82 -11.97
#